data_AF-A0A494Z8C9-F1
#
_entry.id   AF-A0A494Z8C9-F1
#
_cell.length_a   1.000
_cell.length_b   1.000
_cell.length_c   1.000
_cell.angle_alpha   90.00
_cell.angle_beta   90.00
_cell.angle_gamma   90.00
#
_symmetry.space_group_name_H-M   'P 1'
#
loop_
_entity.id
_entity.type
_entity.pdbx_description
1 polymer ?
#
loop_
_entity_poly.entity_id
_entity_poly.type
_entity_poly.pdbx_seq_one_letter_code
_entity_poly.pdbx_strand_id
1 'polypeptide(L)' 'MQNNLFQQAKNAVTGFMNGNASEQDKQAAQSAIQAAYNDATPEEKQQLQQLEQQLKQHNQLH' A
#
# COMPACT_ATOMS: atom_id res chain seq x y z
N MET A 1 -8.66 -8.68 15.13
CA MET A 1 -7.37 -8.11 14.65
C MET A 1 -7.58 -7.47 13.26
N GLN A 2 -8.52 -6.53 13.12
CA GLN A 2 -8.93 -6.02 11.78
C GLN A 2 -8.28 -4.67 11.44
N ASN A 3 -7.82 -3.92 12.44
CA ASN A 3 -7.32 -2.55 12.30
C ASN A 3 -5.85 -2.43 11.85
N ASN A 4 -5.22 -3.54 11.45
CA ASN A 4 -3.79 -3.58 11.13
C ASN A 4 -3.50 -3.62 9.62
N LEU A 5 -4.40 -4.14 8.78
CA LEU A 5 -4.11 -4.33 7.36
C LEU A 5 -4.01 -3.00 6.62
N PHE A 6 -4.96 -2.10 6.84
CA PHE A 6 -4.91 -0.74 6.27
C PHE A 6 -3.65 0.01 6.71
N GLN A 7 -3.31 -0.07 8.00
CA GLN A 7 -2.10 0.56 8.52
C GLN A 7 -0.81 -0.08 7.97
N GLN A 8 -0.79 -1.39 7.73
CA GLN A 8 0.33 -2.07 7.06
C GLN A 8 0.46 -1.61 5.61
N ALA A 9 -0.64 -1.54 4.86
CA ALA A 9 -0.65 -1.06 3.49
C ALA A 9 -0.10 0.37 3.40
N LYS A 10 -0.60 1.26 4.28
CA LYS A 10 -0.14 2.64 4.37
C LYS A 10 1.34 2.74 4.77
N ASN A 11 1.80 1.97 5.76
CA ASN A 11 3.21 1.98 6.16
C ASN A 11 4.12 1.48 5.04
N ALA A 12 3.75 0.40 4.36
CA ALA A 12 4.54 -0.16 3.26
C ALA A 12 4.67 0.84 2.10
N VAL A 13 3.57 1.51 1.73
CA VAL A 13 3.56 2.56 0.69
C VAL A 13 4.37 3.79 1.12
N THR A 14 4.31 4.17 2.41
CA THR A 14 5.10 5.28 2.97
C THR A 14 6.59 4.95 2.99
N GLY A 15 6.96 3.72 3.37
CA GLY A 15 8.34 3.21 3.29
C GLY A 15 8.84 3.19 1.85
N PHE A 16 7.98 2.77 0.92
CA PHE A 16 8.25 2.78 -0.52
C PHE A 16 8.46 4.20 -1.09
N MET A 17 7.76 5.21 -0.57
CA MET A 17 7.93 6.59 -1.04
C MET A 17 9.18 7.29 -0.47
N ASN A 18 9.75 6.81 0.63
CA ASN A 18 10.86 7.47 1.31
C ASN A 18 12.25 7.28 0.63
N GLY A 19 12.27 6.76 -0.61
CA GLY A 19 13.44 6.82 -1.50
C GLY A 19 14.45 5.68 -1.38
N ASN A 20 14.20 4.65 -0.56
CA ASN A 20 15.06 3.45 -0.50
C ASN A 20 14.25 2.17 -0.69
N ALA A 21 13.32 2.25 -1.63
CA ALA A 21 12.27 1.28 -1.80
C ALA A 21 12.74 0.11 -2.64
N SER A 22 12.90 -1.04 -2.00
CA SER A 22 13.35 -2.25 -2.68
C SER A 22 12.17 -2.95 -3.36
N GLU A 23 12.44 -3.85 -4.31
CA GLU A 23 11.41 -4.74 -4.89
C GLU A 23 10.62 -5.50 -3.82
N GLN A 24 11.25 -5.75 -2.68
CA GLN A 24 10.63 -6.38 -1.51
C GLN A 24 9.57 -5.47 -0.85
N ASP A 25 9.82 -4.17 -0.73
CA ASP A 25 8.85 -3.20 -0.20
C ASP A 25 7.65 -3.05 -1.13
N LYS A 26 7.89 -3.09 -2.45
CA LYS A 26 6.82 -3.11 -3.45
C LYS A 26 5.91 -4.32 -3.27
N GLN A 27 6.48 -5.52 -3.17
CA GLN A 27 5.68 -6.74 -2.99
C GLN A 27 4.91 -6.73 -1.68
N ALA A 28 5.55 -6.25 -0.59
CA ALA A 28 4.91 -6.09 0.70
C ALA A 28 3.75 -5.09 0.62
N ALA A 29 3.95 -3.95 -0.02
CA ALA A 29 2.92 -2.93 -0.18
C ALA A 29 1.75 -3.40 -1.06
N GLN A 30 2.01 -4.06 -2.19
CA GLN A 30 0.94 -4.64 -3.01
C GLN A 30 0.15 -5.70 -2.27
N SER A 31 0.84 -6.62 -1.58
CA SER A 31 0.16 -7.67 -0.79
C SER A 31 -0.66 -7.07 0.34
N ALA A 32 -0.11 -6.08 1.05
CA ALA A 32 -0.81 -5.42 2.14
C ALA A 32 -2.03 -4.63 1.64
N ILE A 33 -1.91 -3.92 0.51
CA ILE A 33 -3.04 -3.23 -0.12
C ILE A 33 -4.12 -4.23 -0.49
N GLN A 34 -3.81 -5.33 -1.17
CA GLN A 34 -4.80 -6.33 -1.56
C GLN A 34 -5.47 -7.00 -0.35
N ALA A 35 -4.69 -7.37 0.66
CA ALA A 35 -5.21 -7.95 1.89
C ALA A 35 -6.13 -6.95 2.61
N ALA A 36 -5.69 -5.70 2.74
CA ALA A 36 -6.52 -4.63 3.30
C ALA A 36 -7.77 -4.40 2.44
N TYR A 37 -7.70 -4.49 1.11
CA TYR A 37 -8.83 -4.23 0.21
C TYR A 37 -9.97 -5.23 0.40
N ASN A 38 -9.65 -6.48 0.73
CA ASN A 38 -10.66 -7.52 0.96
C ASN A 38 -11.43 -7.29 2.27
N ASP A 39 -10.74 -6.81 3.31
CA ASP A 39 -11.32 -6.56 4.64
C ASP A 39 -11.77 -5.11 4.86
N ALA A 40 -11.42 -4.20 3.95
CA ALA A 40 -11.67 -2.76 4.06
C ALA A 40 -13.13 -2.39 3.80
N THR A 41 -13.57 -1.37 4.54
CA THR A 41 -14.81 -0.64 4.27
C THR A 41 -14.75 0.11 2.93
N PRO A 42 -15.90 0.55 2.37
CA PRO A 42 -15.92 1.31 1.11
C PRO A 42 -15.03 2.56 1.13
N GLU A 43 -14.98 3.26 2.27
CA GLU A 43 -14.14 4.44 2.47
C GLU A 43 -12.65 4.08 2.48
N GLU A 44 -12.28 3.02 3.20
CA GLU A 44 -10.91 2.51 3.22
C GLU A 44 -10.47 1.98 1.85
N LYS A 45 -11.37 1.37 1.08
CA LYS A 45 -11.10 0.94 -0.30
C LYS A 45 -10.73 2.13 -1.19
N GLN A 46 -11.41 3.27 -1.06
CA GLN A 46 -11.03 4.48 -1.81
C GLN A 46 -9.63 4.95 -1.41
N GLN A 47 -9.29 4.93 -0.13
CA GLN A 47 -7.94 5.30 0.33
C GLN A 47 -6.88 4.30 -0.15
N LEU A 48 -7.16 3.00 -0.10
CA LEU A 48 -6.28 1.94 -0.59
C LEU A 48 -6.05 2.05 -2.09
N GLN A 49 -7.08 2.43 -2.86
CA GLN A 49 -6.96 2.64 -4.29
C GLN A 49 -6.00 3.80 -4.62
N GLN A 50 -6.05 4.90 -3.84
CA GLN A 50 -5.08 5.99 -3.98
C GLN A 50 -3.66 5.55 -3.62
N LEU A 51 -3.51 4.81 -2.52
CA LEU A 51 -2.23 4.25 -2.10
C LEU A 51 -1.62 3.33 -3.17
N GLU A 52 -2.43 2.51 -3.83
CA GLU A 52 -1.98 1.64 -4.93
C GLU A 52 -1.50 2.44 -6.15
N GLN A 53 -2.21 3.52 -6.51
CA GLN A 53 -1.79 4.40 -7.59
C GLN A 53 -0.47 5.10 -7.26
N GLN A 54 -0.30 5.58 -6.02
CA GLN A 54 0.96 6.19 -5.58
C GLN A 54 2.12 5.21 -5.63
N LEU A 55 1.90 3.96 -5.18
CA LEU A 55 2.90 2.90 -5.29
C LEU A 55 3.32 2.65 -6.75
N LYS A 56 2.34 2.52 -7.66
CA LYS A 56 2.58 2.28 -9.09
C LYS A 56 3.31 3.44 -9.74
N GLN A 57 2.89 4.69 -9.48
CA GLN A 57 3.56 5.88 -10.03
C GLN A 57 5.01 5.96 -9.58
N HIS A 58 5.27 5.81 -8.28
CA HIS A 58 6.61 5.91 -7.74
C HIS A 58 7.50 4.75 -8.23
N ASN A 59 6.93 3.56 -8.47
CA ASN A 59 7.66 2.43 -9.09
C ASN A 59 7.97 2.66 -10.58
N GLN A 60 7.21 3.49 -11.30
CA GLN A 60 7.50 3.79 -12.71
C GLN A 60 8.50 4.94 -12.88
N LEU A 61 8.68 5.75 -11.84
CA LEU A 61 9.57 6.91 -11.83
C LEU A 61 10.98 6.59 -11.29
N HIS A 62 11.16 5.43 -10.66
CA HIS A 62 12.46 4.87 -10.24
C HIS A 62 12.94 3.83 -11.27
#